data_AF-A0A0M2UU34-F1
#
_entry.id   AF-A0A0M2UU34-F1
#
_cell.length_a   1.000
_cell.length_b   1.000
_cell.length_c   1.000
_cell.angle_alpha   90.00
_cell.angle_beta   90.00
_cell.angle_gamma   90.00
#
_symmetry.space_group_name_H-M   'P 1'
#
loop_
_entity.id
_entity.type
_entity.pdbx_description
1 polymer ?
#
loop_
_entity_poly.entity_id
_entity_poly.type
_entity_poly.pdbx_seq_one_letter_code
_entity_poly.pdbx_strand_id
1 'polypeptide(L)' 'MGVANAKVSFKNRVGFAGAFVMGDQVLLGAIPMEDMDLVIIPKTRTVDINPFSPNIATSIAK' A
#
# COMPACT_ATOMS: atom_id res chain seq x y z
N MET A 1 -17.40 12.17 -0.65
CA MET A 1 -16.69 11.34 0.33
C MET A 1 -17.35 9.96 0.32
N GLY A 2 -16.63 8.92 -0.08
CA GLY A 2 -17.22 7.59 -0.28
C GLY A 2 -16.14 6.51 -0.34
N VAL A 3 -16.58 5.25 -0.25
CA VAL A 3 -15.72 4.08 -0.37
C VAL A 3 -15.82 3.55 -1.80
N ALA A 4 -14.67 3.37 -2.46
CA ALA A 4 -14.58 2.77 -3.78
C ALA A 4 -13.56 1.62 -3.76
N ASN A 5 -13.66 0.69 -4.70
CA ASN A 5 -12.54 -0.21 -4.98
C ASN A 5 -11.59 0.49 -5.96
N ALA A 6 -10.30 0.55 -5.62
CA ALA A 6 -9.29 1.19 -6.44
C ALA A 6 -8.13 0.23 -6.69
N LYS A 7 -7.64 0.24 -7.94
CA LYS A 7 -6.35 -0.36 -8.28
C LYS A 7 -5.26 0.57 -7.80
N VAL A 8 -4.37 0.07 -6.94
CA VAL A 8 -3.20 0.79 -6.45
C VAL A 8 -1.97 0.23 -7.17
N SER A 9 -1.09 1.11 -7.63
CA SER A 9 0.19 0.74 -8.24
C SER A 9 1.28 1.58 -7.61
N PHE A 10 2.30 0.93 -7.08
CA PHE A 10 3.43 1.58 -6.41
C PHE A 10 4.71 0.82 -6.72
N LYS A 11 5.66 1.46 -7.41
CA LYS A 11 6.89 0.81 -7.91
C LYS A 11 6.56 -0.51 -8.64
N ASN A 12 7.11 -1.63 -8.18
CA ASN A 12 6.86 -2.97 -8.68
C ASN A 12 5.78 -3.73 -7.86
N ARG A 13 4.80 -3.01 -7.31
CA ARG A 13 3.64 -3.56 -6.58
C ARG A 13 2.35 -3.11 -7.25
N VAL A 14 1.40 -4.03 -7.34
CA VAL A 14 0.04 -3.77 -7.82
C VAL A 14 -0.92 -4.51 -6.90
N GLY A 15 -1.97 -3.83 -6.45
CA GLY A 15 -3.00 -4.41 -5.59
C GLY A 15 -4.37 -3.75 -5.81
N PHE A 16 -5.40 -4.34 -5.24
CA PHE A 16 -6.76 -3.78 -5.22
C PHE A 16 -7.18 -3.57 -3.77
N ALA A 17 -7.70 -2.39 -3.47
CA ALA A 17 -8.06 -2.03 -2.11
C ALA A 17 -9.36 -1.24 -2.05
N GLY A 18 -10.07 -1.38 -0.94
CA GLY A 18 -11.05 -0.39 -0.53
C GLY A 18 -10.34 0.93 -0.24
N ALA A 19 -10.76 1.99 -0.92
CA ALA A 19 -10.18 3.31 -0.85
C ALA A 19 -11.23 4.30 -0.35
N PHE A 20 -10.84 5.11 0.63
CA PHE A 20 -11.64 6.26 1.04
C PHE A 20 -11.23 7.47 0.22
N VAL A 21 -12.16 7.97 -0.60
CA VAL A 21 -11.89 9.07 -1.53
C VAL A 21 -12.35 10.39 -0.91
N MET A 22 -11.40 11.29 -0.67
CA MET A 22 -11.59 12.64 -0.16
C MET A 22 -11.23 13.66 -1.24
N GLY A 23 -12.22 14.00 -2.08
CA GLY A 23 -12.00 14.89 -3.21
C GLY A 23 -11.11 14.21 -4.26
N ASP A 24 -9.93 14.78 -4.48
CA ASP A 24 -8.88 14.28 -5.37
C ASP A 24 -7.83 13.41 -4.67
N GLN A 25 -7.93 13.25 -3.34
CA GLN A 25 -7.01 12.45 -2.55
C GLN A 25 -7.64 11.12 -2.13
N VAL A 26 -6.82 10.07 -2.13
CA VAL A 26 -7.18 8.75 -1.62
C VAL A 26 -6.34 8.46 -0.37
N LEU A 27 -6.99 8.01 0.70
CA LEU A 27 -6.28 7.47 1.85
C LEU A 27 -5.98 5.97 1.64
N LEU A 28 -4.71 5.62 1.76
CA LEU A 28 -4.25 4.23 1.79
C LEU A 28 -4.16 3.75 3.25
N GLY A 29 -4.92 2.72 3.59
CA GLY A 29 -4.92 2.14 4.94
C GLY A 29 -3.78 1.14 5.18
N ALA A 30 -3.67 0.65 6.42
CA ALA A 30 -2.65 -0.34 6.79
C ALA A 30 -2.80 -1.70 6.08
N ILE A 31 -4.04 -2.17 5.90
CA ILE A 31 -4.33 -3.45 5.23
C ILE A 31 -3.73 -3.52 3.81
N PRO A 32 -4.01 -2.56 2.90
CA PRO A 32 -3.40 -2.61 1.57
C PRO A 32 -1.90 -2.30 1.58
N MET A 33 -1.35 -1.64 2.60
CA MET A 33 0.11 -1.50 2.74
C MET A 33 0.79 -2.83 3.10
N GLU A 34 0.17 -3.61 3.99
CA GLU A 34 0.62 -4.95 4.36
C GLU A 34 0.53 -5.92 3.16
N ASP A 35 -0.59 -5.91 2.45
CA ASP A 35 -0.81 -6.76 1.27
C ASP A 35 0.20 -6.47 0.14
N MET A 36 0.62 -5.21 0.03
CA MET A 36 1.65 -4.78 -0.93
C MET A 36 3.09 -4.92 -0.41
N ASP A 37 3.28 -5.40 0.83
CA ASP A 37 4.58 -5.58 1.50
C ASP A 37 5.41 -4.27 1.50
N LEU A 38 4.77 -3.19 1.98
CA LEU A 38 5.36 -1.86 2.07
C LEU A 38 5.82 -1.54 3.49
N VAL A 39 6.93 -0.81 3.59
CA VAL A 39 7.49 -0.32 4.85
C VAL A 39 7.41 1.19 4.94
N ILE A 40 7.00 1.69 6.10
CA ILE A 40 7.05 3.12 6.43
C ILE A 40 8.47 3.44 6.92
N ILE A 41 9.06 4.51 6.40
CA ILE A 41 10.35 5.04 6.85
C ILE A 41 10.08 6.36 7.60
N PRO A 42 9.92 6.34 8.95
CA PRO A 42 9.45 7.51 9.70
C PRO A 42 10.40 8.70 9.60
N LYS A 43 11.71 8.42 9.51
CA LYS A 43 12.77 9.44 9.42
C LYS A 43 12.60 10.35 8.20
N THR A 44 12.21 9.78 7.06
CA THR A 44 12.02 10.50 5.79
C THR A 44 10.56 10.80 5.48
N ARG A 45 9.62 10.28 6.28
CA ARG A 45 8.17 10.35 6.04
C ARG A 45 7.79 9.80 4.67
N THR A 46 8.42 8.70 4.28
CA THR A 46 8.16 8.02 3.00
C THR A 46 7.68 6.59 3.24
N VAL A 47 7.05 6.01 2.22
CA VAL A 47 6.77 4.59 2.12
C VAL A 47 7.65 4.01 1.02
N ASP A 48 8.15 2.79 1.21
CA ASP A 48 8.91 2.06 0.19
C ASP A 48 8.56 0.57 0.19
N ILE A 49 9.02 -0.17 -0.81
CA ILE A 49 8.99 -1.63 -0.83
C ILE A 49 9.80 -2.19 0.33
N ASN A 50 9.32 -3.29 0.92
CA ASN A 50 10.11 -4.04 1.88
C ASN A 50 11.45 -4.48 1.24
N PRO A 51 12.60 -4.03 1.77
CA PRO A 51 13.91 -4.36 1.21
C PRO A 51 14.27 -5.84 1.36
N PHE A 52 13.61 -6.57 2.28
CA PHE A 52 13.79 -8.01 2.44
C PHE A 52 13.07 -8.83 1.37
N SER A 53 12.17 -8.20 0.62
CA SER A 53 11.34 -8.82 -0.41
C SER A 53 11.30 -7.93 -1.67
N PRO A 54 12.45 -7.61 -2.29
CA PRO A 54 12.54 -6.52 -3.27
C PRO A 54 11.74 -6.79 -4.55
N ASN A 55 11.64 -8.04 -4.97
CA ASN A 55 11.07 -8.41 -6.28
C ASN A 55 9.59 -8.81 -6.21
N ILE A 56 9.16 -9.44 -5.12
CA ILE A 56 7.82 -10.02 -4.96
C ILE A 56 7.36 -9.73 -3.52
N ALA A 57 6.11 -9.31 -3.35
CA ALA A 57 5.52 -9.09 -2.04
C ALA A 57 5.41 -10.40 -1.26
N THR A 58 5.72 -10.33 0.04
CA THR A 58 5.64 -11.45 0.97
C THR A 58 4.74 -11.09 2.13
N SER A 59 4.09 -12.09 2.72
CA SER A 59 3.29 -11.92 3.93
C SER A 59 3.39 -13.16 4.80
N ILE A 60 3.11 -13.01 6.09
CA ILE A 60 3.13 -14.12 7.04
C ILE A 60 1.81 -14.88 6.90
N ALA A 61 1.88 -16.12 6.42
CA ALA A 61 0.74 -17.04 6.49
C ALA A 61 0.59 -17.54 7.93
N LYS A 62 -0.59 -17.40 8.51
CA LYS A 62 -0.93 -17.90 9.85
C LYS A 62 -2.00 -18.97 9.78
#